data_AF-A0A0C2HGI3-F1
#
_entry.id   AF-A0A0C2HGI3-F1
#
_cell.length_a   1.000
_cell.length_b   1.000
_cell.length_c   1.000
_cell.angle_alpha   90.00
_cell.angle_beta   90.00
_cell.angle_gamma   90.00
#
_symmetry.space_group_name_H-M   'P 1'
#
loop_
_entity.id
_entity.type
_entity.pdbx_description
1 polymer ?
#
loop_
_entity_poly.entity_id
_entity_poly.type
_entity_poly.pdbx_seq_one_letter_code
_entity_poly.pdbx_strand_id
1 'polypeptide(L)' 'MSLELNMSTLLLFVLSAIPCRVWSKAESFGTESSFAVDYPNDQFLLDGQPFRYISGSIHYFRIHPSQWKDR' A
#
# COMPACT_ATOMS: atom_id res chain seq x y z
N MET A 1 -4.47 -45.33 -32.96
CA MET A 1 -5.25 -44.18 -32.46
C MET A 1 -5.51 -44.43 -30.99
N SER A 2 -4.47 -44.38 -30.16
CA SER A 2 -4.60 -44.63 -28.72
C SER A 2 -3.68 -43.63 -28.03
N LEU A 3 -4.29 -42.50 -27.66
CA LEU A 3 -3.66 -41.44 -26.89
C LEU A 3 -3.68 -41.88 -25.42
N GLU A 4 -2.75 -42.73 -25.02
CA GLU A 4 -2.53 -43.05 -23.62
C GLU A 4 -1.88 -41.83 -22.95
N LEU A 5 -2.73 -40.94 -22.41
CA LEU A 5 -2.32 -39.77 -21.63
C LEU A 5 -1.63 -40.26 -20.36
N ASN A 6 -0.31 -40.29 -20.39
CA ASN A 6 0.52 -40.75 -19.30
C ASN A 6 0.31 -39.87 -18.05
N MET A 7 0.01 -40.50 -16.91
CA MET A 7 -0.33 -39.86 -15.63
C MET A 7 0.73 -38.84 -15.19
N SER A 8 2.01 -39.08 -15.51
CA SER A 8 3.11 -38.13 -15.25
C SER A 8 3.03 -36.86 -16.11
N THR A 9 2.52 -36.95 -17.34
CA THR A 9 2.34 -35.79 -18.23
C THR A 9 1.20 -34.91 -17.71
N LEU A 10 0.15 -35.51 -17.14
CA LEU A 10 -0.93 -34.77 -16.48
C LEU A 10 -0.43 -34.02 -15.23
N LEU A 11 0.44 -34.66 -14.43
CA LEU A 11 0.99 -34.07 -13.21
C LEU A 11 1.84 -32.82 -13.48
N LEU A 12 2.66 -32.85 -14.55
CA LEU A 12 3.49 -31.72 -14.96
C LEU A 12 2.68 -30.53 -15.48
N PHE A 13 1.54 -30.78 -16.14
CA PHE A 13 0.62 -29.73 -16.61
C PHE A 13 -0.09 -29.02 -15.45
N VAL A 14 -0.45 -29.74 -14.38
CA VAL A 14 -1.14 -29.14 -13.22
C VAL A 14 -0.19 -28.25 -12.40
N LEU A 15 1.10 -28.58 -12.32
CA LEU A 15 2.11 -27.78 -11.62
C LEU A 15 2.47 -26.47 -12.34
N SER A 16 2.43 -26.44 -13.68
CA SER A 16 2.67 -25.22 -14.48
C SER A 16 1.42 -24.36 -14.67
N ALA A 17 0.23 -24.92 -14.46
CA ALA A 17 -1.04 -24.23 -14.52
C ALA A 17 -1.48 -23.62 -13.18
N ILE A 18 -0.67 -23.73 -12.12
CA ILE A 18 -0.84 -22.84 -10.97
C ILE A 18 -0.53 -21.45 -11.51
N PRO A 19 -1.51 -20.54 -11.66
CA PRO A 19 -1.21 -19.17 -12.06
C PRO A 19 -0.15 -18.72 -11.08
N CYS A 20 1.03 -18.42 -11.60
CA CYS A 20 2.17 -17.92 -10.87
C CYS A 20 1.58 -16.97 -9.84
N ARG A 21 1.54 -17.43 -8.58
CA ARG A 21 0.90 -16.68 -7.49
C ARG A 21 1.43 -15.28 -7.70
N VAL A 22 0.53 -14.34 -7.97
CA VAL A 22 0.84 -12.92 -7.99
C VAL A 22 1.44 -12.72 -6.60
N TRP A 23 2.76 -12.79 -6.55
CA TRP A 23 3.54 -12.44 -5.40
C TRP A 23 3.40 -10.94 -5.45
N SER A 24 2.29 -10.45 -4.88
CA SER A 24 2.08 -9.04 -4.62
C SER A 24 3.41 -8.59 -4.08
N LYS A 25 4.10 -7.78 -4.89
CA LYS A 25 5.37 -7.18 -4.52
C LYS A 25 5.09 -6.60 -3.14
N ALA A 26 5.65 -7.22 -2.10
CA ALA A 26 5.66 -6.63 -0.79
C ALA A 26 6.51 -5.39 -0.99
N GLU A 27 5.84 -4.29 -1.32
CA GLU A 27 6.45 -2.99 -1.46
C GLU A 27 7.17 -2.78 -0.15
N SER A 28 8.50 -2.67 -0.23
CA SER A 28 9.34 -2.42 0.91
C SER A 28 8.83 -1.15 1.56
N PHE A 29 8.05 -1.30 2.61
CA PHE A 29 7.53 -0.26 3.50
C PHE A 29 8.72 0.27 4.33
N GLY A 30 9.73 0.76 3.63
CA GLY A 30 11.02 1.17 4.15
C GLY A 30 11.14 2.67 4.02
N THR A 31 10.81 3.35 5.12
CA THR A 31 11.47 4.59 5.59
C THR A 31 11.48 5.82 4.68
N GLU A 32 10.62 5.90 3.67
CA GLU A 32 10.40 7.15 2.91
C GLU A 32 9.15 7.83 3.51
N SER A 33 9.34 8.86 4.33
CA SER A 33 8.23 9.63 4.89
C SER A 33 7.40 10.24 3.75
N SER A 34 6.15 9.81 3.59
CA SER A 34 5.31 10.20 2.46
C SER A 34 3.90 10.61 2.90
N PHE A 35 3.35 11.59 2.19
CA PHE A 35 1.96 12.02 2.36
C PHE A 35 1.30 12.09 0.98
N ALA A 36 0.26 11.29 0.78
CA ALA A 36 -0.41 11.16 -0.52
C ALA A 36 -1.93 11.35 -0.40
N VAL A 37 -2.55 11.77 -1.50
CA VAL A 37 -4.00 11.88 -1.65
C VAL A 37 -4.50 10.69 -2.48
N ASP A 38 -5.33 9.85 -1.87
CA ASP A 38 -5.92 8.67 -2.49
C ASP A 38 -7.35 9.01 -2.95
N TYR A 39 -7.45 9.56 -4.16
CA TYR A 39 -8.72 9.99 -4.75
C TYR A 39 -9.76 8.86 -4.89
N PRO A 40 -9.41 7.63 -5.35
CA PRO A 40 -10.38 6.54 -5.46
C PRO A 40 -11.07 6.15 -4.15
N ASN A 41 -10.36 6.26 -3.02
CA ASN A 41 -10.87 5.88 -1.71
C ASN A 41 -11.23 7.08 -0.82
N ASP A 42 -11.19 8.30 -1.37
CA ASP A 42 -11.51 9.57 -0.68
C ASP A 42 -10.78 9.73 0.68
N GLN A 43 -9.48 9.43 0.70
CA GLN A 43 -8.68 9.43 1.93
C GLN A 43 -7.26 9.97 1.71
N PHE A 44 -6.56 10.26 2.80
CA PHE A 44 -5.12 10.52 2.77
C PHE A 44 -4.36 9.27 3.17
N LEU A 45 -3.14 9.13 2.66
CA LEU A 45 -2.19 8.11 3.08
C LEU A 45 -0.99 8.78 3.74
N LEU A 46 -0.63 8.33 4.94
CA LEU A 46 0.63 8.64 5.61
C LEU A 46 1.48 7.38 5.58
N ASP A 47 2.64 7.47 4.92
CA ASP A 47 3.53 6.33 4.72
C ASP A 47 2.79 5.13 4.12
N GLY A 48 1.91 5.36 3.15
CA GLY A 48 1.12 4.31 2.49
C GLY A 48 -0.04 3.72 3.33
N GLN A 49 -0.28 4.21 4.55
CA GLN A 49 -1.41 3.77 5.40
C GLN A 49 -2.51 4.83 5.46
N PRO A 50 -3.80 4.44 5.47
CA PRO A 50 -4.92 5.38 5.65
C PRO A 50 -4.75 6.29 6.86
N PHE A 51 -4.87 7.60 6.63
CA PHE A 51 -4.63 8.63 7.63
C PHE A 51 -5.71 9.71 7.60
N ARG A 52 -6.12 10.14 8.79
CA ARG A 52 -7.06 11.25 8.98
C ARG A 52 -6.51 12.21 10.03
N TYR A 53 -6.26 13.46 9.63
CA TYR A 53 -5.87 14.50 10.57
C TYR A 53 -7.11 15.17 11.19
N ILE A 54 -6.96 15.57 12.45
CA ILE A 54 -7.86 16.49 13.14
C ILE A 54 -6.99 17.69 13.48
N SER A 55 -7.32 18.86 12.92
CA SER A 55 -6.48 20.06 13.01
C SER A 55 -7.25 21.23 13.62
N GLY A 56 -6.52 22.16 14.21
CA GLY A 56 -7.01 23.44 14.69
C GLY A 56 -6.39 24.60 13.91
N SER A 57 -7.06 25.75 13.88
CA SER A 57 -6.53 26.95 13.25
C SER A 57 -5.56 27.68 14.19
N ILE A 58 -4.32 27.89 13.75
CA ILE A 58 -3.36 28.77 14.43
C ILE A 58 -2.92 29.85 13.45
N HIS A 59 -3.10 31.12 13.83
CA HIS A 59 -2.66 32.26 13.04
C HIS A 59 -1.37 32.80 13.66
N TYR A 60 -0.22 32.33 13.18
CA TYR A 60 1.10 32.59 13.79
C TYR A 60 1.40 34.07 14.02
N PHE A 61 0.96 34.94 13.10
CA PHE A 61 1.19 36.38 13.18
C PHE A 61 0.39 37.09 14.29
N ARG A 62 -0.64 36.44 14.85
CA ARG A 62 -1.44 36.97 15.97
C ARG A 62 -0.87 36.59 17.34
N ILE A 63 0.20 35.79 17.37
CA ILE A 63 0.78 35.24 18.59
C ILE A 63 2.26 35.62 18.60
N HIS A 64 2.73 36.16 19.73
CA HIS A 64 4.15 36.51 19.86
C HIS A 64 5.02 35.24 19.71
N PRO A 65 6.17 35.27 19.00
CA PRO A 65 6.98 34.07 18.74
C PRO A 65 7.37 33.27 19.99
N SER A 66 7.59 33.96 21.12
CA SER A 66 7.90 33.29 22.40
C SER A 66 6.73 32.46 22.96
N GLN A 67 5.51 32.66 22.48
CA GLN A 67 4.29 31.97 22.93
C GLN A 67 3.84 30.86 21.97
N TRP A 68 4.49 30.65 20.82
CA TRP A 68 4.03 29.64 19.84
C TRP A 68 4.04 28.21 20.39
N LYS A 69 5.03 27.85 21.21
CA LYS A 69 5.11 26.50 21.79
C LYS A 69 4.00 26.18 22.80
N ASP A 70 3.43 27.22 23.41
CA ASP A 70 2.32 27.10 24.39
C ASP A 70 0.95 26.95 23.70
N ARG A 71 0.89 27.17 22.39
CA ARG A 71 -0.35 27.23 21.60
C ARG A 71 -0.48 25.99 20.73
#